data_AF-M2S8A4-F1
#
_entry.id   AF-M2S8A4-F1
#
_cell.length_a   1.000
_cell.length_b   1.000
_cell.length_c   1.000
_cell.angle_alpha   90.00
_cell.angle_beta   90.00
_cell.angle_gamma   90.00
#
_symmetry.space_group_name_H-M   'P 1'
#
loop_
_entity.id
_entity.type
_entity.pdbx_description
1 polymer ?
#
loop_
_entity_poly.entity_id
_entity_poly.type
_entity_poly.pdbx_seq_one_letter_code
_entity_poly.pdbx_strand_id
1 'polypeptide(L)'
;MWFDIPEEPLFAFAGIWRPVDGEASRFAFLTCEPNEIVGAIHPKAMPVLLTKEDASVWLTSTWENAEALVRPFASERMRTDTLSLF
;
A
#
# COMPACT_ATOMS: atom_id res chain seq x y z
N MET A 1 9.66 -4.71 -13.26
CA MET A 1 10.27 -4.20 -12.02
C MET A 1 9.47 -4.73 -10.86
N TRP A 2 10.12 -5.29 -9.85
CA TRP A 2 9.48 -5.83 -8.65
C TRP A 2 9.87 -4.99 -7.43
N PHE A 3 8.91 -4.72 -6.55
CA PHE A 3 9.15 -4.01 -5.29
C PHE A 3 8.89 -4.97 -4.13
N ASP A 4 9.80 -5.00 -3.16
CA ASP A 4 9.63 -5.75 -1.92
C ASP A 4 10.04 -4.91 -0.70
N ILE A 5 9.60 -5.36 0.48
CA ILE A 5 9.96 -4.81 1.78
C ILE A 5 10.68 -5.93 2.54
N PRO A 6 12.02 -6.00 2.52
CA PRO A 6 12.75 -7.18 3.00
C PRO A 6 12.43 -7.59 4.44
N GLU A 7 12.24 -6.58 5.30
CA GLU A 7 11.93 -6.78 6.73
C GLU A 7 10.44 -7.01 7.01
N GLU A 8 9.57 -6.82 6.02
CA GLU A 8 8.12 -7.03 6.12
C GLU A 8 7.65 -7.83 4.90
N PRO A 9 7.95 -9.15 4.79
CA PRO A 9 7.59 -9.94 3.61
C PRO A 9 6.07 -10.02 3.37
N LEU A 10 5.27 -9.79 4.41
CA LEU A 10 3.82 -9.71 4.34
C LEU A 10 3.35 -8.34 4.82
N PHE A 11 3.00 -7.48 3.86
CA PHE A 11 2.40 -6.18 4.10
C PHE A 11 1.03 -6.10 3.42
N ALA A 12 0.25 -5.07 3.74
CA ALA A 12 -1.08 -4.87 3.18
C ALA A 12 -1.17 -3.57 2.38
N PHE A 13 -2.14 -3.50 1.47
CA PHE A 13 -2.59 -2.22 0.91
C PHE A 13 -3.69 -1.65 1.79
N ALA A 14 -3.70 -0.32 1.97
CA ALA A 14 -4.80 0.39 2.63
C ALA A 14 -6.05 0.33 1.76
N GLY A 15 -6.89 -0.67 2.02
CA GLY A 15 -8.06 -1.01 1.22
C GLY A 15 -9.37 -0.48 1.79
N ILE A 16 -10.30 -0.15 0.89
CA ILE A 16 -11.72 0.04 1.21
C ILE A 16 -12.52 -1.05 0.51
N TRP A 17 -13.65 -1.42 1.09
CA TRP A 17 -14.55 -2.41 0.51
C TRP A 17 -15.99 -1.95 0.63
N ARG A 18 -16.81 -2.38 -0.32
CA ARG A 18 -18.23 -2.07 -0.37
C ARG A 18 -19.03 -3.32 -0.78
N PRO A 19 -19.97 -3.80 0.05
CA PRO A 19 -20.99 -4.74 -0.39
C PRO A 19 -21.82 -4.14 -1.54
N VAL A 20 -22.17 -4.98 -2.52
CA VAL A 20 -23.06 -4.59 -3.62
C VAL A 20 -24.24 -5.56 -3.65
N ASP A 21 -25.46 -5.04 -3.57
CA ASP A 21 -26.66 -5.86 -3.48
C ASP A 21 -26.84 -6.69 -4.76
N GLY A 22 -27.00 -8.00 -4.58
CA GLY A 22 -27.17 -8.94 -5.70
C GLY A 22 -25.89 -9.22 -6.51
N GLU A 23 -24.73 -8.69 -6.10
CA GLU A 23 -23.44 -8.86 -6.77
C GLU A 23 -22.32 -9.24 -5.80
N ALA A 24 -21.14 -9.54 -6.34
CA ALA A 24 -19.93 -9.68 -5.54
C ALA A 24 -19.47 -8.33 -4.97
N SER A 25 -19.03 -8.33 -3.71
CA SER A 25 -18.41 -7.17 -3.07
C SER A 25 -17.26 -6.60 -3.91
N ARG A 26 -17.12 -5.28 -3.89
CA ARG A 26 -16.05 -4.57 -4.59
C ARG A 26 -15.05 -4.04 -3.58
N PHE A 27 -13.79 -3.95 -3.99
CA PHE A 27 -12.75 -3.31 -3.20
C PHE A 27 -11.91 -2.38 -4.08
N ALA A 28 -11.30 -1.41 -3.43
CA ALA A 28 -10.27 -0.56 -3.99
C ALA A 28 -9.21 -0.34 -2.92
N PHE A 29 -8.04 0.14 -3.30
CA PHE A 29 -7.01 0.57 -2.35
C PHE A 29 -6.59 1.99 -2.66
N LEU A 30 -6.13 2.68 -1.61
CA LEU A 30 -5.68 4.05 -1.71
C LEU A 30 -4.30 4.12 -2.36
N THR A 31 -4.07 5.24 -3.03
CA THR A 31 -2.77 5.62 -3.59
C THR A 31 -2.35 6.95 -3.02
N CYS A 32 -1.05 7.19 -2.96
CA CYS A 32 -0.43 8.45 -2.52
C CYS A 32 0.70 8.83 -3.49
N GLU A 33 1.35 9.97 -3.22
CA GLU A 33 2.58 10.34 -3.93
C GLU A 33 3.63 9.24 -3.81
N PRO A 34 4.43 8.97 -4.87
CA PRO A 34 5.44 7.95 -4.80
C PRO A 34 6.64 8.40 -3.94
N ASN A 35 7.26 7.44 -3.24
CA ASN A 35 8.58 7.66 -2.65
C ASN A 35 9.68 7.69 -3.73
N GLU A 36 10.94 7.93 -3.36
CA GLU A 36 12.05 8.06 -4.30
C GLU A 36 12.26 6.81 -5.18
N ILE A 37 12.11 5.62 -4.61
CA ILE A 37 12.31 4.35 -5.32
C ILE A 37 11.20 4.10 -6.33
N VAL A 38 9.93 4.23 -5.91
CA VAL A 38 8.79 4.03 -6.82
C VAL A 38 8.73 5.15 -7.85
N GLY A 39 8.99 6.39 -7.45
CA GLY A 39 8.88 7.58 -8.30
C GLY A 39 9.88 7.58 -9.46
N ALA A 40 11.05 6.96 -9.28
CA ALA A 40 12.01 6.74 -10.35
C ALA A 40 11.48 5.84 -11.50
N ILE A 41 10.46 5.02 -11.24
CA ILE A 41 9.90 4.03 -12.19
C ILE A 41 8.46 4.38 -12.58
N HIS A 42 7.63 4.78 -11.62
CA HIS A 42 6.22 5.10 -11.78
C HIS A 42 5.89 6.43 -11.06
N PRO A 43 6.06 7.58 -11.73
CA PRO A 43 6.05 8.89 -11.09
C PRO A 43 4.66 9.39 -10.68
N LYS A 44 3.58 8.73 -11.11
CA LYS A 44 2.22 9.24 -10.89
C LYS A 44 1.72 9.02 -9.46
N ALA A 45 2.02 7.86 -8.87
CA ALA A 45 1.49 7.43 -7.59
C ALA A 45 2.13 6.10 -7.17
N MET A 46 2.05 5.80 -5.87
CA MET A 46 2.28 4.47 -5.31
C MET A 46 1.08 4.02 -4.47
N PRO A 47 0.86 2.70 -4.27
CA PRO A 47 -0.12 2.22 -3.30
C PRO A 47 0.25 2.66 -1.87
N VAL A 48 -0.75 2.93 -1.04
CA VAL A 48 -0.53 3.10 0.40
C VAL A 48 -0.28 1.73 1.02
N LEU A 49 0.91 1.54 1.58
CA LEU A 49 1.34 0.28 2.20
C LEU A 49 1.19 0.37 3.72
N LEU A 50 0.62 -0.67 4.32
CA LEU A 50 0.44 -0.80 5.76
C LEU A 50 1.38 -1.88 6.30
N THR A 51 2.12 -1.56 7.36
CA THR A 51 2.78 -2.60 8.16
C THR A 51 1.74 -3.42 8.92
N LYS A 52 2.18 -4.49 9.58
CA LYS A 52 1.33 -5.28 10.47
C LYS A 52 0.68 -4.44 11.57
N GLU A 53 1.41 -3.48 12.13
CA GLU A 53 0.91 -2.56 13.17
C GLU A 53 -0.12 -1.58 12.59
N ASP A 54 0.18 -1.00 11.42
CA ASP A 54 -0.70 -0.06 10.74
C ASP A 54 -2.03 -0.71 10.31
N ALA A 55 -2.02 -2.00 9.97
CA ALA A 55 -3.22 -2.73 9.58
C ALA A 55 -4.30 -2.72 10.67
N SER A 56 -3.91 -2.81 11.95
CA SER A 56 -4.85 -2.73 13.07
C SER A 56 -5.47 -1.34 13.16
N VAL A 57 -4.66 -0.30 13.02
CA VAL A 57 -5.12 1.10 13.04
C VAL A 57 -6.11 1.34 11.89
N TRP A 58 -5.78 0.91 10.68
CA TRP A 58 -6.64 1.07 9.50
C TRP A 58 -8.01 0.40 9.65
N LEU A 59 -8.06 -0.80 10.25
CA LEU A 59 -9.29 -1.58 10.36
C LEU A 59 -10.19 -1.17 11.54
N THR A 60 -9.64 -0.52 12.57
CA THR A 60 -10.34 -0.34 13.85
C THR A 60 -10.46 1.10 14.33
N SER A 61 -9.65 2.02 13.81
CA SER A 61 -9.66 3.42 14.23
C SER A 61 -10.70 4.25 13.49
N THR A 62 -10.94 5.46 13.97
CA THR A 62 -11.70 6.46 13.20
C THR A 62 -10.91 6.92 11.99
N TRP A 63 -11.61 7.53 11.02
CA TRP A 63 -10.97 8.04 9.81
C TRP A 63 -9.88 9.07 10.12
N GLU A 64 -10.10 9.96 11.08
CA GLU A 64 -9.15 11.01 11.48
C GLU A 64 -7.81 10.45 11.95
N ASN A 65 -7.80 9.23 12.50
CA ASN A 65 -6.57 8.54 12.89
C ASN A 65 -5.99 7.72 11.72
N ALA A 66 -6.85 7.07 10.94
CA ALA A 66 -6.43 6.22 9.82
C ALA A 66 -5.86 7.04 8.64
N GLU A 67 -6.32 8.26 8.42
CA GLU A 67 -5.88 9.10 7.30
C GLU A 67 -4.40 9.47 7.37
N ALA A 68 -3.82 9.50 8.58
CA ALA A 68 -2.38 9.70 8.78
C ALA A 68 -1.51 8.59 8.16
N LEU A 69 -2.10 7.42 7.84
CA LEU A 69 -1.45 6.32 7.14
C LEU A 69 -1.42 6.53 5.62
N VAL A 70 -2.19 7.47 5.07
CA VAL A 70 -2.25 7.78 3.63
C VAL A 70 -1.04 8.62 3.22
N ARG A 71 0.13 7.96 3.19
CA ARG A 71 1.42 8.58 2.92
C ARG A 71 2.37 7.61 2.21
N PRO A 72 3.44 8.11 1.55
CA PRO A 72 4.43 7.25 0.92
C PRO A 72 5.09 6.32 1.95
N PHE A 73 5.35 5.08 1.56
CA PHE A 73 6.11 4.16 2.39
C PHE A 73 7.59 4.58 2.43
N ALA A 74 8.26 4.36 3.56
CA ALA A 74 9.68 4.63 3.78
C ALA A 74 10.55 3.97 2.70
N SER A 75 11.23 4.76 1.86
CA SER A 75 12.03 4.26 0.73
C SER A 75 13.21 3.42 1.20
N GLU A 76 13.82 3.76 2.33
CA GLU A 76 14.93 3.03 2.93
C GLU A 76 14.58 1.59 3.35
N ARG A 77 13.28 1.29 3.50
CA ARG A 77 12.76 -0.05 3.82
C ARG A 77 12.32 -0.82 2.57
N MET A 78 12.32 -0.19 1.40
CA MET A 78 11.89 -0.79 0.16
C MET A 78 13.09 -1.14 -0.71
N ARG A 79 13.00 -2.27 -1.40
CA ARG A 79 13.96 -2.67 -2.42
C ARG A 79 13.23 -2.83 -3.74
N THR A 80 13.91 -2.47 -4.82
CA THR A 80 13.50 -2.82 -6.17
C THR A 80 14.43 -3.88 -6.73
N ASP A 81 13.88 -4.89 -7.39
CA ASP A 81 14.63 -5.92 -8.08
C ASP A 81 14.14 -6.03 -9.53
N THR A 82 15.08 -6.24 -10.44
CA THR A 82 14.75 -6.59 -11.82
C THR A 82 14.61 -8.08 -11.86
N LEU A 83 13.43 -8.59 -11.48
CA LEU A 83 13.12 -10.00 -11.73
C LEU A 83 13.25 -10.27 -13.24
N SER A 84 14.34 -10.92 -13.64
CA SER A 84 14.42 -11.68 -14.88
C SER A 84 13.54 -12.90 -14.69
N LEU A 85 12.24 -12.71 -14.86
CA LEU A 85 11.37 -13.83 -15.19
C LEU A 85 11.77 -14.20 -16.63
N PHE A 86 12.42 -15.37 -16.74
CA PHE A 86 13.16 -15.94 -17.88
C PHE A 86 14.64 -15.59 -17.94
#